data_AF-B3JKL7-F1
#
_entry.id   AF-B3JKL7-F1
#
_cell.length_a   1.000
_cell.length_b   1.000
_cell.length_c   1.000
_cell.angle_alpha   90.00
_cell.angle_beta   90.00
_cell.angle_gamma   90.00
#
_symmetry.space_group_name_H-M   'P 1'
#
loop_
_entity.id
_entity.type
_entity.pdbx_description
1 polymer ?
#
loop_
_entity_poly.entity_id
_entity_poly.type
_entity_poly.pdbx_seq_one_letter_code
_entity_poly.pdbx_strand_id
1 'polypeptide(L)'
;MNLKNILIGITLSLSTISCIQDEALNVEAAIDGCSGANIQLININEISREIEIFVFEGSNIAAQELNFTLPDGATISPDQSQSKDNPPYYDFSTEKERTFTVTSEDGSNKATYTVNLYTIELPLKHSFENLREINPYHILYLTDVNGIMQWASGNQGYNLCGMATNAIQYPTSQADGGVEGKCVKLVTQSTGTFGMNTNPKMPIAAGNLFIGSFNMTYAIIAPRQATQFGFPFTRKPLKMSGYYKYKPGATLTDQNGNVISGKTDTGDIYAVLYEAPNSDFSLDGDLFTEGNEKAKNIVSMARIDKTEATDQWARFDLDFKLQNGKTINEDNLKAGKYKLAIVFSSSIQGAYFEGAIGSELCIDEVEITCE
;
A
#
# COMPACT_ATOMS: atom_id res chain seq x y z
N MET A 1 -78.00 38.02 -15.13
CA MET A 1 -78.61 36.80 -14.55
C MET A 1 -78.53 35.69 -15.59
N ASN A 2 -78.21 34.47 -15.15
CA ASN A 2 -78.02 33.19 -15.87
C ASN A 2 -76.62 32.92 -16.43
N LEU A 3 -75.73 32.31 -15.63
CA LEU A 3 -75.58 30.86 -15.37
C LEU A 3 -75.15 30.04 -16.60
N LYS A 4 -73.85 29.75 -16.70
CA LYS A 4 -73.25 28.40 -16.57
C LYS A 4 -71.77 28.49 -16.98
N ASN A 5 -70.86 28.70 -16.03
CA ASN A 5 -70.22 27.67 -15.22
C ASN A 5 -69.55 26.54 -16.01
N ILE A 6 -68.23 26.46 -15.79
CA ILE A 6 -67.44 25.23 -15.69
C ILE A 6 -67.12 24.57 -17.03
N LEU A 7 -66.12 25.09 -17.74
CA LEU A 7 -65.22 24.25 -18.57
C LEU A 7 -63.90 24.94 -18.98
N ILE A 8 -63.40 25.90 -18.21
CA ILE A 8 -62.12 26.60 -18.49
C ILE A 8 -61.04 26.26 -17.44
N GLY A 9 -61.35 25.35 -16.49
CA GLY A 9 -60.48 24.99 -15.38
C GLY A 9 -59.94 23.55 -15.38
N ILE A 10 -60.03 22.80 -16.50
CA ILE A 10 -59.61 21.38 -16.55
C ILE A 10 -58.67 21.04 -17.73
N THR A 11 -58.18 22.03 -18.49
CA THR A 11 -57.29 21.77 -19.64
C THR A 11 -55.92 22.45 -19.53
N LEU A 12 -55.48 22.82 -18.32
CA LEU A 12 -54.16 23.37 -18.08
C LEU A 12 -53.53 22.81 -16.79
N SER A 13 -53.56 21.49 -16.62
CA SER A 13 -52.94 20.80 -15.48
C SER A 13 -52.47 19.37 -15.84
N LEU A 14 -51.97 19.15 -17.06
CA LEU A 14 -51.51 17.83 -17.51
C LEU A 14 -50.15 17.83 -18.24
N SER A 15 -49.41 18.94 -18.23
CA SER A 15 -48.10 19.03 -18.91
C SER A 15 -46.94 19.25 -17.95
N THR A 16 -46.94 18.51 -16.84
CA THR A 16 -45.72 18.21 -16.08
C THR A 16 -45.64 16.70 -15.86
N ILE A 17 -45.86 15.92 -16.92
CA ILE A 17 -45.22 14.61 -16.99
C ILE A 17 -43.76 14.94 -17.27
N SER A 18 -42.98 15.07 -16.19
CA SER A 18 -41.56 14.89 -16.25
C SER A 18 -41.33 13.58 -16.99
N CYS A 19 -40.92 13.64 -18.26
CA CYS A 19 -40.22 12.51 -18.85
C CYS A 19 -38.93 12.39 -18.04
N ILE A 20 -39.00 11.68 -16.91
CA ILE A 20 -37.82 11.00 -16.39
C ILE A 20 -37.57 9.96 -17.46
N GLN A 21 -36.74 10.32 -18.44
CA GLN A 21 -36.19 9.35 -19.37
C GLN A 21 -35.42 8.38 -18.48
N ASP A 22 -35.79 7.10 -18.51
CA ASP A 22 -35.01 6.07 -17.82
C ASP A 22 -33.56 6.23 -18.25
N GLU A 23 -32.66 6.30 -17.27
CA GLU A 23 -31.23 6.43 -17.52
C GLU A 23 -30.81 5.27 -18.44
N ALA A 24 -30.04 5.59 -19.48
CA ALA A 24 -29.61 4.56 -20.43
C ALA A 24 -28.75 3.54 -19.68
N LEU A 25 -28.95 2.25 -19.96
CA LEU A 25 -28.17 1.18 -19.35
C LEU A 25 -26.67 1.41 -19.56
N ASN A 26 -25.88 1.15 -18.53
CA ASN A 26 -24.45 1.35 -18.54
C ASN A 26 -23.77 0.41 -19.54
N VAL A 27 -22.92 0.98 -20.38
CA VAL A 27 -22.17 0.26 -21.42
C VAL A 27 -20.77 -0.14 -20.95
N GLU A 28 -20.36 0.26 -19.75
CA GLU A 28 -19.03 0.02 -19.22
C GLU A 28 -18.86 -1.42 -18.72
N ALA A 29 -17.72 -2.03 -19.07
CA ALA A 29 -17.33 -3.36 -18.62
C ALA A 29 -15.87 -3.32 -18.14
N ALA A 30 -15.68 -3.14 -16.84
CA ALA A 30 -14.37 -3.02 -16.20
C ALA A 30 -14.38 -3.61 -14.78
N ILE A 31 -13.19 -3.80 -14.21
CA ILE A 31 -13.01 -4.07 -12.78
C ILE A 31 -12.37 -2.82 -12.18
N ASP A 32 -13.14 -2.06 -11.42
CA ASP A 32 -12.70 -0.80 -10.79
C ASP A 32 -11.94 -1.04 -9.48
N GLY A 33 -12.09 -2.23 -8.92
CA GLY A 33 -11.45 -2.62 -7.68
C GLY A 33 -11.63 -4.10 -7.37
N CYS A 34 -10.80 -4.60 -6.48
CA CYS A 34 -10.91 -5.93 -5.91
C CYS A 34 -10.55 -5.85 -4.43
N SER A 35 -11.21 -6.65 -3.61
CA SER A 35 -10.93 -6.78 -2.17
C SER A 35 -11.35 -8.18 -1.70
N GLY A 36 -11.02 -8.54 -0.46
CA GLY A 36 -11.40 -9.84 0.10
C GLY A 36 -10.56 -10.22 1.30
N ALA A 37 -11.05 -11.17 2.09
CA ALA A 37 -10.34 -11.64 3.27
C ALA A 37 -8.97 -12.25 2.94
N ASN A 38 -8.01 -12.05 3.85
CA ASN A 38 -6.64 -12.58 3.77
C ASN A 38 -5.77 -12.07 2.61
N ILE A 39 -6.27 -11.12 1.82
CA ILE A 39 -5.48 -10.47 0.78
C ILE A 39 -4.51 -9.46 1.41
N GLN A 40 -3.25 -9.60 1.06
CA GLN A 40 -2.14 -8.76 1.54
C GLN A 40 -1.84 -7.62 0.57
N LEU A 41 -1.90 -7.91 -0.73
CA LEU A 41 -1.66 -6.95 -1.79
C LEU A 41 -2.50 -7.32 -3.01
N ILE A 42 -2.98 -6.30 -3.71
CA ILE A 42 -3.63 -6.42 -5.01
C ILE A 42 -2.92 -5.48 -5.97
N ASN A 43 -2.55 -6.01 -7.13
CA ASN A 43 -2.11 -5.21 -8.27
C ASN A 43 -3.12 -5.38 -9.39
N ILE A 44 -3.67 -4.28 -9.91
CA ILE A 44 -4.55 -4.28 -11.08
C ILE A 44 -3.83 -3.55 -12.20
N ASN A 45 -3.57 -4.24 -13.31
CA ASN A 45 -3.09 -3.64 -14.54
C ASN A 45 -4.26 -3.47 -15.50
N GLU A 46 -4.76 -2.24 -15.61
CA GLU A 46 -5.90 -1.91 -16.48
C GLU A 46 -5.60 -2.12 -17.98
N ILE A 47 -4.32 -2.04 -18.38
CA ILE A 47 -3.90 -2.17 -19.79
C ILE A 47 -3.84 -3.64 -20.20
N SER A 48 -3.11 -4.49 -19.45
CA SER A 48 -3.04 -5.93 -19.72
C SER A 48 -4.26 -6.69 -19.25
N ARG A 49 -5.10 -6.06 -18.40
CA ARG A 49 -6.25 -6.67 -17.72
C ARG A 49 -5.82 -7.85 -16.83
N GLU A 50 -4.67 -7.69 -16.18
CA GLU A 50 -4.16 -8.67 -15.22
C GLU A 50 -4.40 -8.16 -13.80
N ILE A 51 -4.91 -9.05 -12.95
CA ILE A 51 -5.10 -8.82 -11.53
C ILE A 51 -4.24 -9.83 -10.80
N GLU A 52 -3.36 -9.35 -9.94
CA GLU A 52 -2.60 -10.20 -9.06
C GLU A 52 -3.06 -10.04 -7.62
N ILE A 53 -3.22 -11.17 -6.96
CA ILE A 53 -3.75 -11.26 -5.62
C ILE A 53 -2.76 -12.03 -4.78
N PHE A 54 -2.22 -11.35 -3.78
CA PHE A 54 -1.26 -11.93 -2.87
C PHE A 54 -1.93 -12.27 -1.55
N VAL A 55 -1.89 -13.54 -1.16
CA VAL A 55 -2.49 -14.04 0.09
C VAL A 55 -1.42 -14.71 0.95
N PHE A 56 -1.65 -14.85 2.24
CA PHE A 56 -0.74 -15.59 3.11
C PHE A 56 -0.70 -17.09 2.76
N GLU A 57 0.48 -17.73 2.82
CA GLU A 57 0.68 -19.15 2.48
C GLU A 57 -0.21 -20.14 3.26
N GLY A 58 -0.73 -19.77 4.43
CA GLY A 58 -1.70 -20.58 5.19
C GLY A 58 -3.18 -20.34 4.85
N SER A 59 -3.51 -19.52 3.86
CA SER A 59 -4.89 -19.12 3.55
C SER A 59 -5.68 -20.22 2.84
N ASN A 60 -7.00 -20.29 3.06
CA ASN A 60 -7.87 -21.21 2.35
C ASN A 60 -8.17 -20.74 0.91
N ILE A 61 -7.24 -21.00 0.02
CA ILE A 61 -7.31 -20.72 -1.42
C ILE A 61 -8.41 -21.50 -2.17
N ALA A 62 -9.01 -22.53 -1.56
CA ALA A 62 -10.12 -23.27 -2.18
C ALA A 62 -11.47 -22.53 -2.08
N ALA A 63 -11.52 -21.47 -1.28
CA ALA A 63 -12.64 -20.56 -1.13
C ALA A 63 -12.10 -19.15 -0.88
N GLN A 64 -11.29 -18.64 -1.80
CA GLN A 64 -10.76 -17.27 -1.71
C GLN A 64 -11.89 -16.29 -1.97
N GLU A 65 -12.18 -15.43 -0.99
CA GLU A 65 -13.13 -14.33 -1.16
C GLU A 65 -12.54 -13.26 -2.07
N LEU A 66 -13.23 -12.96 -3.17
CA LEU A 66 -12.93 -11.88 -4.11
C LEU A 66 -14.19 -11.05 -4.34
N ASN A 67 -14.21 -9.87 -3.72
CA ASN A 67 -15.23 -8.85 -3.90
C ASN A 67 -14.75 -7.86 -4.97
N PHE A 68 -15.25 -8.03 -6.20
CA PHE A 68 -14.98 -7.12 -7.31
C PHE A 68 -15.89 -5.89 -7.24
N THR A 69 -15.31 -4.71 -7.40
CA THR A 69 -16.03 -3.47 -7.66
C THR A 69 -16.15 -3.32 -9.16
N LEU A 70 -17.40 -3.21 -9.65
CA LEU A 70 -17.73 -3.13 -11.06
C LEU A 70 -18.56 -1.87 -11.33
N PRO A 71 -18.60 -1.37 -12.58
CA PRO A 71 -19.54 -0.36 -13.01
C PRO A 71 -21.00 -0.76 -12.71
N ASP A 72 -21.86 0.22 -12.49
CA ASP A 72 -23.27 -0.01 -12.16
C ASP A 72 -23.95 -0.93 -13.18
N GLY A 73 -24.63 -1.97 -12.68
CA GLY A 73 -25.36 -2.96 -13.49
C GLY A 73 -24.49 -4.00 -14.22
N ALA A 74 -23.16 -3.86 -14.23
CA ALA A 74 -22.26 -4.85 -14.82
C ALA A 74 -22.23 -6.16 -14.00
N THR A 75 -21.90 -7.26 -14.67
CA THR A 75 -21.79 -8.60 -14.06
C THR A 75 -20.43 -9.21 -14.36
N ILE A 76 -19.96 -10.11 -13.50
CA ILE A 76 -18.70 -10.84 -13.68
C ILE A 76 -18.92 -12.34 -13.48
N SER A 77 -18.28 -13.16 -14.30
CA SER A 77 -18.23 -14.61 -14.10
C SER A 77 -16.88 -15.19 -14.50
N PRO A 78 -16.39 -16.26 -13.84
CA PRO A 78 -15.23 -17.00 -14.32
C PRO A 78 -15.57 -17.66 -15.66
N ASP A 79 -14.63 -17.65 -16.61
CA ASP A 79 -14.84 -18.26 -17.92
C ASP A 79 -14.91 -19.80 -17.83
N GLN A 80 -14.18 -20.37 -16.87
CA GLN A 80 -14.24 -21.78 -16.48
C GLN A 80 -14.64 -21.88 -15.01
N SER A 81 -15.85 -22.40 -14.76
CA SER A 81 -16.33 -22.62 -13.39
C SER A 81 -15.64 -23.82 -12.75
N GLN A 82 -15.18 -23.66 -11.51
CA GLN A 82 -14.69 -24.73 -10.66
C GLN A 82 -15.82 -25.22 -9.74
N SER A 83 -15.78 -26.49 -9.35
CA SER A 83 -16.88 -27.12 -8.58
C SER A 83 -17.21 -26.46 -7.23
N LYS A 84 -16.24 -25.73 -6.64
CA LYS A 84 -16.40 -25.03 -5.36
C LYS A 84 -16.59 -23.52 -5.51
N ASP A 85 -16.69 -23.00 -6.73
CA ASP A 85 -17.01 -21.59 -6.94
C ASP A 85 -18.41 -21.29 -6.41
N ASN A 86 -18.51 -20.27 -5.57
CA ASN A 86 -19.75 -19.73 -5.02
C ASN A 86 -19.53 -18.25 -4.68
N PRO A 87 -19.71 -17.33 -5.65
CA PRO A 87 -19.43 -15.91 -5.47
C PRO A 87 -19.97 -15.36 -4.13
N PRO A 88 -19.17 -14.58 -3.38
CA PRO A 88 -17.86 -14.04 -3.76
C PRO A 88 -16.66 -14.98 -3.55
N TYR A 89 -16.86 -16.28 -3.29
CA TYR A 89 -15.79 -17.25 -3.06
C TYR A 89 -15.42 -18.03 -4.33
N TYR A 90 -14.12 -18.13 -4.62
CA TYR A 90 -13.61 -18.82 -5.80
C TYR A 90 -12.49 -19.80 -5.45
N ASP A 91 -12.45 -20.92 -6.16
CA ASP A 91 -11.44 -21.98 -5.95
C ASP A 91 -10.17 -21.71 -6.79
N PHE A 92 -9.05 -21.50 -6.11
CA PHE A 92 -7.69 -21.38 -6.66
C PHE A 92 -6.77 -22.51 -6.16
N SER A 93 -7.33 -23.67 -5.80
CA SER A 93 -6.55 -24.81 -5.32
C SER A 93 -5.96 -25.66 -6.45
N THR A 94 -6.66 -25.76 -7.59
CA THR A 94 -6.21 -26.49 -8.78
C THR A 94 -5.48 -25.60 -9.78
N GLU A 95 -6.02 -24.41 -10.02
CA GLU A 95 -5.50 -23.42 -10.96
C GLU A 95 -5.29 -22.08 -10.25
N LYS A 96 -4.04 -21.60 -10.27
CA LYS A 96 -3.66 -20.32 -9.64
C LYS A 96 -3.89 -19.10 -10.53
N GLU A 97 -3.96 -19.34 -11.84
CA GLU A 97 -4.32 -18.36 -12.85
C GLU A 97 -5.69 -18.74 -13.38
N ARG A 98 -6.64 -17.80 -13.37
CA ARG A 98 -8.01 -18.00 -13.84
C ARG A 98 -8.50 -16.78 -14.59
N THR A 99 -9.32 -16.96 -15.63
CA THR A 99 -9.90 -15.84 -16.39
C THR A 99 -11.34 -15.55 -15.98
N PHE A 100 -11.67 -14.27 -15.92
CA PHE A 100 -12.99 -13.75 -15.56
C PHE A 100 -13.45 -12.76 -16.62
N THR A 101 -14.72 -12.84 -17.03
CA THR A 101 -15.30 -11.90 -17.98
C THR A 101 -16.32 -11.00 -17.29
N VAL A 102 -16.08 -9.69 -17.36
CA VAL A 102 -17.06 -8.65 -17.03
C VAL A 102 -17.93 -8.40 -18.26
N THR A 103 -19.24 -8.33 -18.07
CA THR A 103 -20.22 -7.96 -19.09
C THR A 103 -20.95 -6.71 -18.63
N SER A 104 -21.06 -5.69 -19.49
CA SER A 104 -21.78 -4.43 -19.21
C SER A 104 -23.26 -4.68 -18.91
N GLU A 105 -23.93 -3.72 -18.27
CA GLU A 105 -25.35 -3.82 -17.93
C GLU A 105 -26.23 -4.07 -19.16
N ASP A 106 -25.95 -3.37 -20.26
CA ASP A 106 -26.65 -3.54 -21.53
C ASP A 106 -26.24 -4.80 -22.32
N GLY A 107 -25.21 -5.51 -21.85
CA GLY A 107 -24.64 -6.70 -22.48
C GLY A 107 -23.84 -6.47 -23.76
N SER A 108 -23.66 -5.21 -24.20
CA SER A 108 -23.00 -4.90 -25.47
C SER A 108 -21.48 -5.02 -25.41
N ASN A 109 -20.88 -4.79 -24.24
CA ASN A 109 -19.44 -4.83 -24.03
C ASN A 109 -19.03 -5.94 -23.07
N LYS A 110 -17.85 -6.52 -23.34
CA LYS A 110 -17.22 -7.53 -22.50
C LYS A 110 -15.73 -7.25 -22.33
N ALA A 111 -15.24 -7.46 -21.12
CA ALA A 111 -13.82 -7.37 -20.81
C ALA A 111 -13.38 -8.60 -20.02
N THR A 112 -12.42 -9.34 -20.58
CA THR A 112 -11.80 -10.49 -19.91
C THR A 112 -10.56 -10.04 -19.15
N TYR A 113 -10.43 -10.52 -17.91
CA TYR A 113 -9.32 -10.29 -17.00
C TYR A 113 -8.67 -11.63 -16.62
N THR A 114 -7.36 -11.64 -16.50
CA THR A 114 -6.61 -12.76 -15.93
C THR A 114 -6.33 -12.48 -14.46
N VAL A 115 -6.82 -13.33 -13.57
CA VAL A 115 -6.62 -13.25 -12.12
C VAL A 115 -5.58 -14.29 -11.69
N ASN A 116 -4.45 -13.81 -11.17
CA ASN A 116 -3.33 -14.59 -10.67
C ASN A 116 -3.29 -14.56 -9.13
N LEU A 117 -3.37 -15.73 -8.49
CA LEU A 117 -3.25 -15.85 -7.04
C LEU A 117 -1.85 -16.35 -6.64
N TYR A 118 -1.15 -15.53 -5.87
CA TYR A 118 0.15 -15.83 -5.27
C TYR A 118 0.02 -16.03 -3.77
N THR A 119 0.70 -17.03 -3.24
CA THR A 119 0.89 -17.20 -1.80
C THR A 119 2.21 -16.57 -1.38
N ILE A 120 2.20 -15.75 -0.33
CA ILE A 120 3.38 -15.09 0.23
C ILE A 120 3.82 -15.81 1.49
N GLU A 121 5.11 -16.18 1.50
CA GLU A 121 5.93 -16.29 2.69
C GLU A 121 6.91 -15.10 2.71
N LEU A 122 7.02 -14.37 3.83
CA LEU A 122 7.93 -13.22 3.87
C LEU A 122 9.40 -13.69 3.82
N PRO A 123 10.20 -13.22 2.84
CA PRO A 123 11.63 -13.55 2.78
C PRO A 123 12.34 -12.96 4.00
N LEU A 124 13.41 -13.63 4.44
CA LEU A 124 14.24 -13.16 5.55
C LEU A 124 15.41 -12.29 5.09
N LYS A 125 15.71 -12.26 3.79
CA LYS A 125 16.81 -11.50 3.20
C LYS A 125 16.28 -10.56 2.11
N HIS A 126 16.80 -9.36 2.08
CA HIS A 126 16.33 -8.29 1.22
C HIS A 126 17.53 -7.57 0.58
N SER A 127 17.81 -7.88 -0.68
CA SER A 127 18.93 -7.33 -1.47
C SER A 127 18.55 -6.17 -2.39
N PHE A 128 17.25 -5.89 -2.57
CA PHE A 128 16.76 -4.76 -3.37
C PHE A 128 17.20 -4.73 -4.86
N GLU A 129 17.54 -5.88 -5.42
CA GLU A 129 18.08 -6.01 -6.79
C GLU A 129 17.07 -5.85 -7.92
N ASN A 130 15.79 -6.14 -7.65
CA ASN A 130 14.80 -6.29 -8.71
C ASN A 130 13.73 -5.19 -8.68
N LEU A 131 13.40 -4.70 -9.88
CA LEU A 131 12.31 -3.76 -10.12
C LEU A 131 11.20 -4.45 -10.89
N ARG A 132 10.00 -4.35 -10.34
CA ARG A 132 8.76 -4.82 -10.93
C ARG A 132 8.24 -3.80 -11.94
N GLU A 133 8.30 -2.54 -11.54
CA GLU A 133 7.95 -1.40 -12.38
C GLU A 133 9.15 -0.47 -12.46
N ILE A 134 9.41 0.03 -13.66
CA ILE A 134 10.48 1.00 -13.91
C ILE A 134 9.88 2.39 -14.14
N ASN A 135 8.72 2.48 -14.80
CA ASN A 135 8.09 3.75 -15.14
C ASN A 135 6.60 3.77 -14.74
N PRO A 136 6.09 4.90 -14.21
CA PRO A 136 6.77 6.19 -14.05
C PRO A 136 7.73 6.25 -12.85
N TYR A 137 7.63 5.29 -11.93
CA TYR A 137 8.49 5.19 -10.74
C TYR A 137 8.86 3.74 -10.46
N HIS A 138 9.90 3.56 -9.65
CA HIS A 138 10.37 2.24 -9.25
C HIS A 138 9.42 1.57 -8.25
N ILE A 139 9.04 0.32 -8.54
CA ILE A 139 8.43 -0.60 -7.57
C ILE A 139 9.41 -1.75 -7.37
N LEU A 140 9.90 -1.93 -6.14
CA LEU A 140 10.84 -2.99 -5.81
C LEU A 140 10.10 -4.29 -5.49
N TYR A 141 10.70 -5.41 -5.87
CA TYR A 141 10.23 -6.73 -5.44
C TYR A 141 11.40 -7.64 -5.11
N LEU A 142 11.10 -8.69 -4.36
CA LEU A 142 11.99 -9.79 -4.06
C LEU A 142 11.37 -11.07 -4.61
N THR A 143 12.22 -11.91 -5.17
CA THR A 143 11.88 -13.29 -5.55
C THR A 143 12.79 -14.24 -4.82
N ASP A 144 12.20 -15.27 -4.22
CA ASP A 144 12.92 -16.42 -3.72
C ASP A 144 12.19 -17.72 -4.10
N VAL A 145 12.61 -18.85 -3.53
CA VAL A 145 11.99 -20.16 -3.80
C VAL A 145 10.51 -20.23 -3.36
N ASN A 146 10.09 -19.34 -2.48
CA ASN A 146 8.76 -19.32 -1.87
C ASN A 146 7.82 -18.31 -2.54
N GLY A 147 8.31 -17.49 -3.47
CA GLY A 147 7.47 -16.68 -4.35
C GLY A 147 7.96 -15.24 -4.52
N ILE A 148 7.00 -14.36 -4.77
CA ILE A 148 7.21 -12.93 -5.03
C ILE A 148 6.70 -12.12 -3.83
N MET A 149 7.54 -11.23 -3.30
CA MET A 149 7.14 -10.20 -2.35
C MET A 149 7.42 -8.82 -2.95
N GLN A 150 6.39 -7.99 -3.04
CA GLN A 150 6.51 -6.62 -3.50
C GLN A 150 6.60 -5.66 -2.32
N TRP A 151 7.54 -4.73 -2.40
CA TRP A 151 7.65 -3.63 -1.46
C TRP A 151 6.67 -2.50 -1.80
N ALA A 152 6.18 -1.82 -0.79
CA ALA A 152 5.39 -0.60 -0.94
C ALA A 152 6.22 0.66 -0.65
N SER A 153 5.79 1.78 -1.23
CA SER A 153 6.36 3.11 -0.99
C SER A 153 5.30 4.19 -1.22
N GLY A 154 5.60 5.41 -0.82
CA GLY A 154 4.79 6.60 -1.11
C GLY A 154 4.92 7.14 -2.55
N ASN A 155 5.66 6.46 -3.45
CA ASN A 155 5.87 6.93 -4.83
C ASN A 155 4.55 7.17 -5.58
N GLN A 156 3.58 6.28 -5.36
CA GLN A 156 2.22 6.38 -5.86
C GLN A 156 1.55 7.71 -5.46
N GLY A 157 1.61 8.09 -4.18
CA GLY A 157 1.11 9.38 -3.72
C GLY A 157 1.93 10.57 -4.25
N TYR A 158 3.26 10.43 -4.32
CA TYR A 158 4.13 11.46 -4.85
C TYR A 158 3.89 11.76 -6.34
N ASN A 159 3.49 10.75 -7.11
CA ASN A 159 3.15 10.89 -8.53
C ASN A 159 2.09 11.97 -8.78
N LEU A 160 1.15 12.15 -7.84
CA LEU A 160 0.11 13.19 -7.91
C LEU A 160 0.69 14.62 -7.90
N CYS A 161 1.90 14.81 -7.37
CA CYS A 161 2.53 16.11 -7.28
C CYS A 161 3.05 16.61 -8.65
N GLY A 162 3.28 15.72 -9.62
CA GLY A 162 3.83 16.08 -10.94
C GLY A 162 5.25 16.64 -10.91
N MET A 163 6.01 16.38 -9.84
CA MET A 163 7.33 16.97 -9.60
C MET A 163 8.49 16.19 -10.25
N ALA A 164 8.36 14.87 -10.37
CA ALA A 164 9.40 14.02 -10.95
C ALA A 164 9.26 13.93 -12.49
N THR A 165 10.38 14.02 -13.19
CA THR A 165 10.46 13.86 -14.65
C THR A 165 10.91 12.46 -15.08
N ASN A 166 11.41 11.65 -14.13
CA ASN A 166 11.82 10.27 -14.34
C ASN A 166 11.83 9.51 -12.99
N ALA A 167 11.95 8.19 -13.05
CA ALA A 167 11.79 7.30 -11.90
C ALA A 167 12.80 7.52 -10.76
N ILE A 168 14.03 7.97 -11.06
CA ILE A 168 15.07 8.20 -10.04
C ILE A 168 14.89 9.52 -9.28
N GLN A 169 13.97 10.38 -9.70
CA GLN A 169 13.62 11.63 -8.99
C GLN A 169 12.48 11.45 -7.97
N TYR A 170 11.87 10.27 -7.92
CA TYR A 170 10.88 9.94 -6.90
C TYR A 170 11.54 9.79 -5.52
N PRO A 171 10.77 9.89 -4.43
CA PRO A 171 11.28 9.71 -3.08
C PRO A 171 11.93 8.33 -2.88
N THR A 172 11.45 7.30 -3.56
CA THR A 172 11.97 5.94 -3.46
C THR A 172 12.43 5.44 -4.83
N SER A 173 13.69 5.04 -4.94
CA SER A 173 14.25 4.51 -6.19
C SER A 173 15.33 3.47 -5.91
N GLN A 174 15.53 2.51 -6.82
CA GLN A 174 16.74 1.71 -6.86
C GLN A 174 17.93 2.54 -7.38
N ALA A 175 19.13 2.28 -6.84
CA ALA A 175 20.39 2.85 -7.29
C ALA A 175 21.47 1.76 -7.42
N ASP A 176 22.45 1.98 -8.31
CA ASP A 176 23.64 1.13 -8.39
C ASP A 176 24.64 1.44 -7.26
N GLY A 177 25.55 0.50 -6.98
CA GLY A 177 26.62 0.70 -5.99
C GLY A 177 26.19 0.36 -4.56
N GLY A 178 25.39 -0.69 -4.44
CA GLY A 178 25.10 -1.37 -3.17
C GLY A 178 26.36 -1.86 -2.44
N VAL A 179 26.17 -2.41 -1.26
CA VAL A 179 27.16 -3.30 -0.63
C VAL A 179 27.44 -4.46 -1.57
N GLU A 180 26.37 -5.06 -2.10
CA GLU A 180 26.39 -5.98 -3.23
C GLU A 180 25.45 -5.41 -4.30
N GLY A 181 25.83 -5.49 -5.59
CA GLY A 181 24.97 -5.05 -6.70
C GLY A 181 24.34 -3.66 -6.54
N LYS A 182 23.03 -3.64 -6.31
CA LYS A 182 22.17 -2.45 -6.24
C LYS A 182 21.61 -2.27 -4.84
N CYS A 183 21.10 -1.08 -4.54
CA CYS A 183 20.48 -0.78 -3.26
C CYS A 183 19.18 0.03 -3.45
N VAL A 184 18.42 0.19 -2.37
CA VAL A 184 17.36 1.20 -2.35
C VAL A 184 17.92 2.54 -1.90
N LYS A 185 17.54 3.60 -2.61
CA LYS A 185 17.83 5.00 -2.33
C LYS A 185 16.53 5.74 -2.01
N LEU A 186 16.48 6.30 -0.81
CA LEU A 186 15.36 7.05 -0.27
C LEU A 186 15.76 8.51 -0.12
N VAL A 187 15.03 9.43 -0.75
CA VAL A 187 15.32 10.86 -0.70
C VAL A 187 14.08 11.63 -0.30
N THR A 188 14.21 12.51 0.69
CA THR A 188 13.14 13.44 1.05
C THR A 188 13.01 14.50 -0.04
N GLN A 189 11.88 14.50 -0.75
CA GLN A 189 11.61 15.38 -1.87
C GLN A 189 10.65 16.52 -1.48
N SER A 190 10.73 17.64 -2.21
CA SER A 190 9.65 18.63 -2.20
C SER A 190 8.44 18.10 -2.98
N THR A 191 7.24 18.41 -2.52
CA THR A 191 5.97 18.15 -3.23
C THR A 191 5.49 19.37 -4.02
N GLY A 192 6.27 20.45 -4.02
CA GLY A 192 6.00 21.68 -4.76
C GLY A 192 4.69 22.37 -4.38
N THR A 193 4.17 23.16 -5.32
CA THR A 193 2.93 23.92 -5.13
C THR A 193 1.72 23.02 -4.86
N PHE A 194 1.71 21.79 -5.41
CA PHE A 194 0.64 20.83 -5.17
C PHE A 194 0.51 20.52 -3.67
N GLY A 195 1.59 20.02 -3.04
CA GLY A 195 1.55 19.67 -1.62
C GLY A 195 1.41 20.88 -0.69
N MET A 196 1.86 22.06 -1.10
CA MET A 196 1.62 23.30 -0.33
C MET A 196 0.16 23.75 -0.33
N ASN A 197 -0.64 23.31 -1.30
CA ASN A 197 -2.05 23.66 -1.45
C ASN A 197 -3.01 22.59 -0.90
N THR A 198 -2.50 21.46 -0.38
CA THR A 198 -3.33 20.48 0.32
C THR A 198 -3.75 20.98 1.71
N ASN A 199 -4.82 20.41 2.25
CA ASN A 199 -5.25 20.66 3.62
C ASN A 199 -5.45 19.34 4.39
N PRO A 200 -4.58 19.00 5.36
CA PRO A 200 -3.43 19.78 5.82
C PRO A 200 -2.29 19.82 4.77
N LYS A 201 -1.36 20.76 4.93
CA LYS A 201 -0.23 20.93 4.00
C LYS A 201 0.68 19.71 4.01
N MET A 202 1.18 19.33 2.83
CA MET A 202 2.10 18.20 2.64
C MET A 202 3.38 18.68 1.93
N PRO A 203 4.21 19.58 2.51
CA PRO A 203 5.32 20.27 1.82
C PRO A 203 6.46 19.38 1.34
N ILE A 204 6.62 18.20 1.95
CA ILE A 204 7.68 17.24 1.66
C ILE A 204 7.10 15.83 1.56
N ALA A 205 7.80 14.96 0.87
CA ALA A 205 7.58 13.52 0.86
C ALA A 205 8.89 12.83 1.21
N ALA A 206 8.96 12.21 2.39
CA ALA A 206 10.12 11.38 2.74
C ALA A 206 10.19 10.17 1.82
N GLY A 207 11.39 9.83 1.37
CA GLY A 207 11.65 8.55 0.72
C GLY A 207 11.38 7.44 1.73
N ASN A 208 10.52 6.48 1.37
CA ASN A 208 10.21 5.36 2.24
C ASN A 208 10.07 4.05 1.48
N LEU A 209 10.35 2.96 2.16
CA LEU A 209 10.12 1.62 1.64
C LEU A 209 9.66 0.73 2.79
N PHE A 210 8.58 -0.02 2.59
CA PHE A 210 8.01 -0.84 3.65
C PHE A 210 7.34 -2.12 3.16
N ILE A 211 7.35 -3.14 4.01
CA ILE A 211 6.51 -4.34 3.84
C ILE A 211 5.07 -3.96 4.18
N GLY A 212 4.16 -4.15 3.25
CA GLY A 212 2.76 -3.75 3.37
C GLY A 212 2.18 -3.26 2.05
N SER A 213 1.20 -2.37 2.13
CA SER A 213 0.52 -1.79 0.97
C SER A 213 0.37 -0.27 1.11
N PHE A 214 0.24 0.41 -0.02
CA PHE A 214 -0.06 1.85 -0.05
C PHE A 214 -1.48 2.06 -0.55
N ASN A 215 -2.33 2.67 0.27
CA ASN A 215 -3.74 2.91 -0.06
C ASN A 215 -3.92 4.32 -0.64
N MET A 216 -4.13 4.38 -1.96
CA MET A 216 -4.27 5.64 -2.70
C MET A 216 -5.45 6.49 -2.22
N THR A 217 -6.54 5.87 -1.76
CA THR A 217 -7.72 6.57 -1.24
C THR A 217 -7.36 7.50 -0.08
N TYR A 218 -6.35 7.14 0.71
CA TYR A 218 -5.88 7.93 1.85
C TYR A 218 -4.69 8.83 1.54
N ALA A 219 -4.08 8.75 0.35
CA ALA A 219 -2.80 9.38 0.05
C ALA A 219 -2.77 10.90 0.32
N ILE A 220 -3.89 11.60 0.11
CA ILE A 220 -4.00 13.05 0.34
C ILE A 220 -4.77 13.37 1.61
N ILE A 221 -5.86 12.65 1.89
CA ILE A 221 -6.77 12.97 3.00
C ILE A 221 -6.25 12.50 4.37
N ALA A 222 -5.47 11.42 4.38
CA ALA A 222 -4.99 10.75 5.58
C ALA A 222 -3.66 10.02 5.27
N PRO A 223 -2.60 10.76 4.86
CA PRO A 223 -1.39 10.18 4.28
C PRO A 223 -0.67 9.16 5.19
N ARG A 224 -0.78 9.31 6.51
CA ARG A 224 -0.22 8.33 7.45
C ARG A 224 -1.00 7.02 7.43
N GLN A 225 -2.32 7.07 7.28
CA GLN A 225 -3.19 5.89 7.11
C GLN A 225 -3.03 5.23 5.75
N ALA A 226 -2.49 5.95 4.75
CA ALA A 226 -2.20 5.40 3.43
C ALA A 226 -1.08 4.34 3.48
N THR A 227 -0.10 4.48 4.37
CA THR A 227 0.97 3.49 4.51
C THR A 227 0.51 2.36 5.44
N GLN A 228 -0.02 1.27 4.89
CA GLN A 228 -0.51 0.13 5.65
C GLN A 228 0.63 -0.88 5.85
N PHE A 229 1.04 -1.09 7.10
CA PHE A 229 2.26 -1.82 7.41
C PHE A 229 2.00 -3.29 7.74
N GLY A 230 2.79 -4.16 7.11
CA GLY A 230 3.05 -5.54 7.51
C GLY A 230 2.20 -6.60 6.84
N PHE A 231 2.81 -7.76 6.66
CA PHE A 231 2.17 -9.00 6.19
C PHE A 231 2.34 -10.12 7.22
N PRO A 232 1.52 -11.19 7.17
CA PRO A 232 1.60 -12.31 8.08
C PRO A 232 3.00 -12.89 8.19
N PHE A 233 3.39 -13.22 9.42
CA PHE A 233 4.71 -13.76 9.74
C PHE A 233 4.59 -14.84 10.82
N THR A 234 5.27 -15.97 10.60
CA THR A 234 5.09 -17.19 11.39
C THR A 234 6.35 -17.62 12.15
N ARG A 235 7.41 -16.81 12.09
CA ARG A 235 8.69 -17.04 12.76
C ARG A 235 8.93 -15.99 13.84
N LYS A 236 9.70 -16.34 14.87
CA LYS A 236 10.00 -15.42 15.98
C LYS A 236 11.27 -14.62 15.63
N PRO A 237 11.16 -13.31 15.32
CA PRO A 237 12.31 -12.52 14.93
C PRO A 237 13.19 -12.20 16.15
N LEU A 238 14.51 -12.27 15.94
CA LEU A 238 15.54 -12.02 16.95
C LEU A 238 16.29 -10.73 16.65
N LYS A 239 16.75 -10.56 15.40
CA LYS A 239 17.51 -9.37 14.98
C LYS A 239 17.13 -8.93 13.59
N MET A 240 17.25 -7.63 13.37
CA MET A 240 17.27 -7.01 12.06
C MET A 240 18.66 -6.40 11.83
N SER A 241 19.35 -6.86 10.79
CA SER A 241 20.68 -6.35 10.44
C SER A 241 20.76 -5.97 8.97
N GLY A 242 21.75 -5.16 8.61
CA GLY A 242 21.98 -4.74 7.22
C GLY A 242 22.93 -3.56 7.16
N TYR A 243 22.92 -2.83 6.05
CA TYR A 243 23.83 -1.71 5.81
C TYR A 243 23.08 -0.45 5.39
N TYR A 244 23.61 0.70 5.79
CA TYR A 244 23.09 2.00 5.38
C TYR A 244 24.18 3.03 5.04
N LYS A 245 23.81 4.01 4.23
CA LYS A 245 24.48 5.31 4.13
C LYS A 245 23.45 6.39 4.41
N TYR A 246 23.84 7.45 5.11
CA TYR A 246 22.94 8.55 5.39
C TYR A 246 23.60 9.89 5.17
N LYS A 247 22.87 10.80 4.52
CA LYS A 247 23.26 12.19 4.35
C LYS A 247 22.05 13.08 4.64
N PRO A 248 22.07 13.90 5.70
CA PRO A 248 20.96 14.80 5.99
C PRO A 248 20.87 15.91 4.96
N GLY A 249 19.64 16.36 4.67
CA GLY A 249 19.39 17.57 3.91
C GLY A 249 19.88 18.82 4.65
N ALA A 250 20.09 19.91 3.92
CA ALA A 250 20.74 21.10 4.46
C ALA A 250 19.89 21.84 5.52
N THR A 251 18.57 21.88 5.34
CA THR A 251 17.66 22.68 6.16
C THR A 251 16.48 21.83 6.61
N LEU A 252 16.37 21.58 7.91
CA LEU A 252 15.21 20.95 8.52
C LEU A 252 14.06 21.96 8.62
N THR A 253 12.87 21.58 8.14
CA THR A 253 11.67 22.42 8.19
C THR A 253 10.48 21.69 8.80
N ASP A 254 9.55 22.44 9.40
CA ASP A 254 8.25 21.94 9.82
C ASP A 254 7.23 21.87 8.66
N GLN A 255 6.01 21.38 8.95
CA GLN A 255 4.90 21.28 7.98
C GLN A 255 4.49 22.63 7.34
N ASN A 256 4.82 23.75 7.96
CA ASN A 256 4.53 25.09 7.45
C ASN A 256 5.68 25.67 6.62
N GLY A 257 6.81 24.95 6.52
CA GLY A 257 8.02 25.41 5.85
C GLY A 257 8.91 26.29 6.72
N ASN A 258 8.66 26.37 8.03
CA ASN A 258 9.53 27.13 8.94
C ASN A 258 10.78 26.31 9.26
N VAL A 259 11.94 26.98 9.28
CA VAL A 259 13.22 26.34 9.63
C VAL A 259 13.23 25.98 11.12
N ILE A 260 13.63 24.74 11.42
CA ILE A 260 13.83 24.25 12.79
C ILE A 260 15.31 24.35 13.13
N SER A 261 15.69 25.47 13.73
CA SER A 261 17.09 25.77 14.09
C SER A 261 17.66 24.80 15.14
N GLY A 262 18.95 24.47 15.01
CA GLY A 262 19.68 23.67 15.99
C GLY A 262 19.38 22.17 15.96
N LYS A 263 18.61 21.69 14.97
CA LYS A 263 18.36 20.27 14.73
C LYS A 263 18.80 19.89 13.30
N THR A 264 19.21 18.65 13.15
CA THR A 264 19.56 18.03 11.88
C THR A 264 18.66 16.84 11.67
N ASP A 265 18.21 16.63 10.43
CA ASP A 265 17.39 15.48 10.08
C ASP A 265 18.14 14.17 10.30
N THR A 266 17.39 13.09 10.52
CA THR A 266 17.90 11.72 10.61
C THR A 266 16.94 10.78 9.90
N GLY A 267 17.48 9.72 9.30
CA GLY A 267 16.68 8.63 8.77
C GLY A 267 16.14 7.75 9.90
N ASP A 268 15.27 6.82 9.52
CA ASP A 268 14.71 5.82 10.42
C ASP A 268 14.74 4.44 9.76
N ILE A 269 15.03 3.42 10.56
CA ILE A 269 15.16 2.03 10.17
C ILE A 269 14.55 1.21 11.29
N TYR A 270 13.43 0.53 11.01
CA TYR A 270 12.78 -0.29 12.01
C TYR A 270 12.02 -1.48 11.43
N ALA A 271 11.77 -2.45 12.30
CA ALA A 271 10.86 -3.54 12.07
C ALA A 271 9.99 -3.77 13.31
N VAL A 272 8.71 -4.09 13.08
CA VAL A 272 7.73 -4.36 14.13
C VAL A 272 7.03 -5.68 13.89
N LEU A 273 6.98 -6.52 14.92
CA LEU A 273 6.10 -7.67 15.01
C LEU A 273 4.91 -7.31 15.88
N TYR A 274 3.70 -7.49 15.36
CA TYR A 274 2.47 -7.11 16.06
C TYR A 274 1.36 -8.14 15.91
N GLU A 275 0.47 -8.20 16.89
CA GLU A 275 -0.73 -9.04 16.85
C GLU A 275 -1.77 -8.42 15.90
N ALA A 276 -2.27 -9.21 14.95
CA ALA A 276 -3.32 -8.81 14.03
C ALA A 276 -4.64 -9.51 14.43
N PRO A 277 -5.64 -8.78 14.96
CA PRO A 277 -6.92 -9.36 15.35
C PRO A 277 -7.70 -10.01 14.20
N ASN A 278 -7.47 -9.56 12.96
CA ASN A 278 -8.06 -10.09 11.73
C ASN A 278 -7.11 -9.81 10.54
N SER A 279 -7.46 -10.32 9.36
CA SER A 279 -6.65 -10.17 8.13
C SER A 279 -6.45 -8.71 7.70
N ASP A 280 -7.44 -7.87 7.93
CA ASP A 280 -7.50 -6.50 7.41
C ASP A 280 -6.83 -5.51 8.37
N PHE A 281 -6.50 -5.95 9.58
CA PHE A 281 -5.81 -5.13 10.56
C PHE A 281 -4.38 -4.85 10.09
N SER A 282 -4.04 -3.56 10.02
CA SER A 282 -2.69 -3.08 9.77
C SER A 282 -2.33 -1.97 10.75
N LEU A 283 -1.05 -1.92 11.12
CA LEU A 283 -0.44 -0.68 11.60
C LEU A 283 -0.31 0.30 10.43
N ASP A 284 -0.03 1.55 10.75
CA ASP A 284 0.11 2.60 9.75
C ASP A 284 1.08 3.69 10.20
N GLY A 285 1.25 4.75 9.41
CA GLY A 285 2.21 5.82 9.64
C GLY A 285 2.01 6.60 10.95
N ASP A 286 0.91 6.38 11.68
CA ASP A 286 0.69 6.91 13.04
C ASP A 286 1.30 6.03 14.13
N LEU A 287 2.10 5.01 13.78
CA LEU A 287 2.70 4.04 14.69
C LEU A 287 3.29 4.63 15.98
N PHE A 288 3.98 5.76 15.87
CA PHE A 288 4.67 6.42 16.99
C PHE A 288 3.91 7.61 17.57
N THR A 289 2.68 7.87 17.12
CA THR A 289 1.80 8.88 17.72
C THR A 289 1.42 8.44 19.14
N GLU A 290 1.61 9.34 20.11
CA GLU A 290 1.22 9.10 21.50
C GLU A 290 -0.27 8.77 21.60
N GLY A 291 -0.60 7.72 22.37
CA GLY A 291 -1.99 7.29 22.54
C GLY A 291 -2.58 6.53 21.35
N ASN A 292 -1.79 6.17 20.33
CA ASN A 292 -2.28 5.33 19.24
C ASN A 292 -2.68 3.93 19.74
N GLU A 293 -3.98 3.64 19.74
CA GLU A 293 -4.52 2.36 20.17
C GLU A 293 -4.03 1.18 19.34
N LYS A 294 -3.84 1.35 18.02
CA LYS A 294 -3.30 0.28 17.17
C LYS A 294 -1.87 -0.09 17.55
N ALA A 295 -1.05 0.89 17.96
CA ALA A 295 0.34 0.67 18.36
C ALA A 295 0.47 -0.20 19.62
N LYS A 296 -0.60 -0.33 20.43
CA LYS A 296 -0.64 -1.27 21.57
C LYS A 296 -0.52 -2.73 21.14
N ASN A 297 -0.80 -3.06 19.87
CA ASN A 297 -0.68 -4.42 19.35
C ASN A 297 0.76 -4.81 19.01
N ILE A 298 1.71 -3.86 19.00
CA ILE A 298 3.13 -4.17 18.82
C ILE A 298 3.60 -5.05 19.97
N VAL A 299 4.20 -6.18 19.64
CA VAL A 299 4.73 -7.15 20.61
C VAL A 299 6.23 -7.08 20.68
N SER A 300 6.91 -6.84 19.56
CA SER A 300 8.35 -6.72 19.50
C SER A 300 8.77 -5.73 18.42
N MET A 301 9.86 -4.99 18.67
CA MET A 301 10.37 -3.98 17.75
C MET A 301 11.90 -3.95 17.76
N ALA A 302 12.49 -3.87 16.57
CA ALA A 302 13.87 -3.48 16.35
C ALA A 302 13.86 -2.10 15.67
N ARG A 303 14.55 -1.11 16.23
CA ARG A 303 14.60 0.25 15.67
C ARG A 303 15.97 0.87 15.92
N ILE A 304 16.51 1.55 14.92
CA ILE A 304 17.76 2.30 15.05
C ILE A 304 17.54 3.51 15.97
N ASP A 305 18.48 3.79 16.87
CA ASP A 305 18.38 4.98 17.74
C ASP A 305 18.49 6.27 16.92
N LYS A 306 19.44 6.30 15.97
CA LYS A 306 19.69 7.40 15.04
C LYS A 306 20.60 6.93 13.90
N THR A 307 20.37 7.41 12.67
CA THR A 307 21.33 7.25 11.58
C THR A 307 22.44 8.29 11.69
N GLU A 308 23.69 7.87 11.64
CA GLU A 308 24.82 8.80 11.59
C GLU A 308 25.17 9.15 10.15
N ALA A 309 25.58 10.41 9.92
CA ALA A 309 25.95 10.86 8.59
C ALA A 309 27.23 10.17 8.13
N THR A 310 27.18 9.47 7.00
CA THR A 310 28.30 8.70 6.46
C THR A 310 28.14 8.44 4.97
N ASP A 311 29.24 8.64 4.23
CA ASP A 311 29.35 8.28 2.81
C ASP A 311 29.80 6.81 2.61
N GLN A 312 30.19 6.13 3.69
CA GLN A 312 30.58 4.71 3.70
C GLN A 312 29.44 3.85 4.23
N TRP A 313 29.29 2.63 3.68
CA TRP A 313 28.30 1.67 4.15
C TRP A 313 28.56 1.31 5.61
N ALA A 314 27.67 1.74 6.50
CA ALA A 314 27.69 1.44 7.92
C ALA A 314 26.75 0.26 8.21
N ARG A 315 27.23 -0.73 8.96
CA ARG A 315 26.41 -1.86 9.39
C ARG A 315 25.51 -1.45 10.56
N PHE A 316 24.26 -1.89 10.54
CA PHE A 316 23.38 -1.92 11.71
C PHE A 316 23.08 -3.37 12.12
N ASP A 317 22.88 -3.59 13.41
CA ASP A 317 22.47 -4.87 14.01
C ASP A 317 21.56 -4.56 15.20
N LEU A 318 20.26 -4.75 15.03
CA LEU A 318 19.21 -4.27 15.93
C LEU A 318 18.46 -5.45 16.54
N ASP A 319 18.48 -5.55 17.87
CA ASP A 319 17.71 -6.56 18.59
C ASP A 319 16.21 -6.25 18.56
N PHE A 320 15.40 -7.27 18.31
CA PHE A 320 13.96 -7.21 18.55
C PHE A 320 13.68 -7.22 20.05
N LYS A 321 13.22 -6.07 20.58
CA LYS A 321 12.89 -5.90 22.00
C LYS A 321 11.38 -5.95 22.18
N LEU A 322 10.93 -6.71 23.19
CA LEU A 322 9.52 -6.78 23.56
C LEU A 322 8.96 -5.40 23.91
N GLN A 323 7.74 -5.13 23.47
CA GLN A 323 7.02 -3.87 23.63
C GLN A 323 5.73 -4.10 24.42
N ASN A 324 5.16 -3.00 24.93
CA ASN A 324 3.82 -2.98 25.53
C ASN A 324 3.57 -4.03 26.65
N GLY A 325 4.64 -4.50 27.31
CA GLY A 325 4.54 -5.57 28.32
C GLY A 325 4.05 -6.92 27.78
N LYS A 326 4.11 -7.13 26.45
CA LYS A 326 3.64 -8.34 25.79
C LYS A 326 4.73 -9.39 25.65
N THR A 327 4.30 -10.62 25.33
CA THR A 327 5.16 -11.74 24.94
C THR A 327 4.65 -12.32 23.61
N ILE A 328 5.49 -13.08 22.91
CA ILE A 328 5.12 -13.72 21.65
C ILE A 328 4.50 -15.09 21.97
N ASN A 329 3.22 -15.28 21.62
CA ASN A 329 2.56 -16.57 21.73
C ASN A 329 2.87 -17.42 20.50
N GLU A 330 3.59 -18.52 20.67
CA GLU A 330 4.06 -19.36 19.56
C GLU A 330 2.94 -20.01 18.74
N ASP A 331 1.84 -20.41 19.38
CA ASP A 331 0.72 -21.05 18.68
C ASP A 331 0.02 -20.04 17.76
N ASN A 332 -0.22 -18.82 18.26
CA ASN A 332 -0.77 -17.72 17.47
C ASN A 332 0.19 -17.27 16.36
N LEU A 333 1.51 -17.31 16.61
CA LEU A 333 2.54 -17.03 15.63
C LEU A 333 2.50 -18.04 14.48
N LYS A 334 2.54 -19.34 14.79
CA LYS A 334 2.43 -20.42 13.79
C LYS A 334 1.10 -20.38 13.04
N ALA A 335 0.03 -19.91 13.68
CA ALA A 335 -1.28 -19.73 13.07
C ALA A 335 -1.42 -18.44 12.23
N GLY A 336 -0.36 -17.66 12.03
CA GLY A 336 -0.38 -16.46 11.18
C GLY A 336 -1.13 -15.25 11.77
N LYS A 337 -1.31 -15.21 13.10
CA LYS A 337 -1.98 -14.08 13.79
C LYS A 337 -1.06 -12.91 14.13
N TYR A 338 0.19 -12.97 13.69
CA TYR A 338 1.13 -11.88 13.79
C TYR A 338 1.49 -11.40 12.39
N LYS A 339 1.74 -10.09 12.29
CA LYS A 339 2.29 -9.49 11.08
C LYS A 339 3.64 -8.85 11.39
N LEU A 340 4.56 -8.94 10.42
CA LEU A 340 5.85 -8.27 10.45
C LEU A 340 5.83 -7.14 9.43
N ALA A 341 6.24 -5.95 9.87
CA ALA A 341 6.58 -4.85 8.98
C ALA A 341 8.07 -4.52 9.11
N ILE A 342 8.71 -4.21 7.99
CA ILE A 342 10.03 -3.57 7.92
C ILE A 342 9.78 -2.22 7.25
N VAL A 343 10.36 -1.15 7.79
CA VAL A 343 10.16 0.23 7.31
C VAL A 343 11.49 0.97 7.33
N PHE A 344 11.74 1.68 6.22
CA PHE A 344 12.86 2.60 6.06
C PHE A 344 12.31 3.98 5.70
N SER A 345 12.90 5.05 6.24
CA SER A 345 12.54 6.43 5.91
C SER A 345 13.76 7.35 5.88
N SER A 346 13.85 8.22 4.87
CA SER A 346 14.93 9.23 4.78
C SER A 346 14.79 10.38 5.78
N SER A 347 13.59 10.59 6.34
CA SER A 347 13.33 11.56 7.41
C SER A 347 12.45 10.93 8.48
N ILE A 348 12.93 10.89 9.73
CA ILE A 348 12.26 10.24 10.86
C ILE A 348 10.88 10.83 11.18
N GLN A 349 10.69 12.15 10.98
CA GLN A 349 9.41 12.84 11.15
C GLN A 349 8.72 13.18 9.81
N GLY A 350 9.17 12.56 8.72
CA GLY A 350 8.67 12.86 7.37
C GLY A 350 7.16 12.62 7.21
N ALA A 351 6.59 11.66 7.95
CA ALA A 351 5.15 11.38 7.99
C ALA A 351 4.31 12.53 8.60
N TYR A 352 4.94 13.42 9.37
CA TYR A 352 4.35 14.64 9.91
C TYR A 352 4.83 15.89 9.17
N PHE A 353 5.49 15.68 8.02
CA PHE A 353 6.04 16.74 7.18
C PHE A 353 7.10 17.61 7.87
N GLU A 354 7.78 17.06 8.86
CA GLU A 354 9.02 17.61 9.43
C GLU A 354 10.21 16.82 8.86
N GLY A 355 11.10 17.51 8.16
CA GLY A 355 12.22 16.86 7.46
C GLY A 355 13.03 17.86 6.64
N ALA A 356 14.18 17.42 6.15
CA ALA A 356 15.02 18.23 5.29
C ALA A 356 14.97 17.70 3.85
N ILE A 357 14.59 18.55 2.90
CA ILE A 357 14.67 18.21 1.47
C ILE A 357 16.11 17.83 1.13
N GLY A 358 16.28 16.71 0.43
CA GLY A 358 17.57 16.13 0.09
C GLY A 358 18.19 15.24 1.16
N SER A 359 17.53 15.01 2.30
CA SER A 359 17.90 13.91 3.21
C SER A 359 17.85 12.60 2.45
N GLU A 360 18.97 11.89 2.43
CA GLU A 360 19.19 10.70 1.61
C GLU A 360 19.60 9.52 2.50
N LEU A 361 18.82 8.44 2.44
CA LEU A 361 19.09 7.17 3.09
C LEU A 361 19.21 6.09 2.01
N CYS A 362 20.39 5.48 1.89
CA CYS A 362 20.55 4.26 1.10
C CYS A 362 20.57 3.05 2.03
N ILE A 363 19.87 1.97 1.67
CA ILE A 363 19.79 0.73 2.45
C ILE A 363 20.13 -0.45 1.55
N ASP A 364 20.87 -1.41 2.10
CA ASP A 364 21.20 -2.63 1.39
C ASP A 364 21.37 -3.86 2.32
N GLU A 365 21.24 -5.05 1.74
CA GLU A 365 21.51 -6.36 2.36
C GLU A 365 20.88 -6.53 3.75
N VAL A 366 19.55 -6.35 3.82
CA VAL A 366 18.81 -6.46 5.09
C VAL A 366 18.43 -7.91 5.38
N GLU A 367 18.69 -8.36 6.60
CA GLU A 367 18.36 -9.70 7.08
C GLU A 367 17.57 -9.66 8.39
N ILE A 368 16.48 -10.43 8.44
CA ILE A 368 15.75 -10.78 9.66
C ILE A 368 16.18 -12.18 10.09
N THR A 369 16.90 -12.26 11.22
CA THR A 369 17.20 -13.57 11.83
C THR A 369 16.08 -13.97 12.77
N CYS A 370 15.74 -15.26 12.78
CA CYS A 370 14.68 -15.83 13.59
C CYS A 370 15.21 -16.95 14.48
N GLU A 371 14.44 -17.30 15.52
CA GLU A 371 14.67 -18.51 16.34
C GLU A 371 14.43 -19.80 15.56
#